data_AF-K4A397-F1
#
_entry.id   AF-K4A397-F1
#
_cell.length_a   1.000
_cell.length_b   1.000
_cell.length_c   1.000
_cell.angle_alpha   90.00
_cell.angle_beta   90.00
_cell.angle_gamma   90.00
#
_symmetry.space_group_name_H-M   'P 1'
#
loop_
_entity.id
_entity.type
_entity.pdbx_description
1 polymer ?
#
loop_
_entity_poly.entity_id
_entity_poly.type
_entity_poly.pdbx_seq_one_letter_code
_entity_poly.pdbx_strand_id
1 'polypeptide(L)'
;MATPSQPQLLQHILALLAAAGALMVQAAAIAEQHDLPIALPGCPDKCGDISIPFPFGMKPGCFREGFQVTCDQSFQPPRAFLGEGDGRSAKKLTLYSYFSVSKTGKISLQYPKNNLSASLVELIDISVAKNEARAYGAVASACSMNATAGLSKTRITTLLARGMGTAEGPFLVSPARNVLIGVGLESMPSVSRFDFNTLRSTEDDYLVSCSSSIMGDLQLPSNGSCSGHGCCQASLPERHPLTGVMVTTPPNTLNNTMWMTNPCTFAMVVEHSWYNFSTADLYGNTSNKFPRGVPFVVDFAIRKARCPAEDQQPPLDYACTSGNSSCADVTNGYICKCLEHYEGNPYIPNGCQ
;
A
#
# COMPACT_ATOMS: atom_id res chain seq x y z
N MET A 1 -56.62 -27.34 -45.59
CA MET A 1 -55.21 -27.24 -45.12
C MET A 1 -54.34 -27.82 -46.21
N ALA A 2 -53.68 -26.97 -47.00
CA ALA A 2 -52.80 -27.39 -48.08
C ALA A 2 -51.36 -27.33 -47.59
N THR A 3 -50.69 -28.48 -47.58
CA THR A 3 -49.25 -28.61 -47.33
C THR A 3 -48.47 -27.96 -48.47
N PRO A 4 -47.52 -27.04 -48.21
CA PRO A 4 -46.74 -26.43 -49.26
C PRO A 4 -45.83 -27.47 -49.91
N SER A 5 -45.75 -27.44 -51.24
CA SER A 5 -44.91 -28.34 -52.03
C SER A 5 -43.42 -28.11 -51.75
N GLN A 6 -42.65 -29.20 -51.66
CA GLN A 6 -41.22 -29.29 -51.37
C GLN A 6 -40.27 -28.24 -52.02
N PRO A 7 -40.48 -27.73 -53.26
CA PRO A 7 -39.61 -26.69 -53.83
C PRO A 7 -39.77 -25.30 -53.18
N GLN A 8 -40.93 -24.99 -52.58
CA GLN A 8 -41.16 -23.68 -51.94
C GLN A 8 -40.43 -23.55 -50.60
N LEU A 9 -40.28 -24.67 -49.87
CA LEU A 9 -39.55 -24.72 -48.61
C LEU A 9 -38.05 -24.48 -48.84
N LEU A 10 -37.49 -25.03 -49.93
CA LEU A 10 -36.07 -24.86 -50.27
C LEU A 10 -35.75 -23.41 -50.67
N GLN A 11 -36.63 -22.73 -51.41
CA GLN A 11 -36.47 -21.32 -51.73
C GLN A 11 -36.55 -20.41 -50.48
N HIS A 12 -37.40 -20.74 -49.51
CA HIS A 12 -37.47 -19.99 -48.25
C HIS A 12 -36.23 -20.21 -47.38
N ILE A 13 -35.69 -21.43 -47.34
CA ILE A 13 -34.46 -21.75 -46.61
C ILE A 13 -33.24 -21.05 -47.25
N LEU A 14 -33.14 -21.04 -48.58
CA LEU A 14 -32.09 -20.30 -49.31
C LEU A 14 -32.20 -18.78 -49.13
N ALA A 15 -33.41 -18.22 -49.11
CA ALA A 15 -33.63 -16.80 -48.83
C ALA A 15 -33.29 -16.43 -47.38
N LEU A 16 -33.59 -17.30 -46.41
CA LEU A 16 -33.20 -17.13 -45.00
C LEU A 16 -31.68 -17.25 -44.80
N LEU A 17 -31.00 -18.16 -45.51
CA LEU A 17 -29.53 -18.28 -45.47
C LEU A 17 -28.84 -17.09 -46.15
N ALA A 18 -29.40 -16.55 -47.23
CA ALA A 18 -28.90 -15.33 -47.87
C ALA A 18 -29.12 -14.07 -47.01
N ALA A 19 -30.24 -13.98 -46.29
CA ALA A 19 -30.50 -12.90 -45.32
C ALA A 19 -29.62 -13.01 -44.06
N ALA A 20 -29.27 -14.22 -43.63
CA ALA A 20 -28.33 -14.45 -42.53
C ALA A 20 -26.87 -14.15 -42.92
N GLY A 21 -26.50 -14.33 -44.19
CA GLY A 21 -25.16 -14.03 -44.70
C GLY A 21 -24.87 -12.54 -44.90
N ALA A 22 -25.90 -11.69 -44.99
CA ALA A 22 -25.75 -10.25 -45.27
C ALA A 22 -25.62 -9.35 -44.02
N LEU A 23 -25.60 -9.92 -42.80
CA LEU A 23 -25.56 -9.16 -41.54
C LEU A 23 -24.25 -9.30 -40.76
N MET A 24 -23.21 -9.94 -41.32
CA MET A 24 -21.91 -10.11 -40.66
C MET A 24 -20.80 -9.35 -41.40
N VAL A 25 -20.92 -8.03 -41.47
CA VAL A 25 -19.76 -7.14 -41.57
C VAL A 25 -19.90 -6.11 -40.46
N GLN A 26 -19.60 -6.51 -39.23
CA GLN A 26 -19.20 -5.54 -38.22
C GLN A 26 -17.71 -5.26 -38.45
N ALA A 27 -17.44 -4.08 -38.98
CA ALA A 27 -16.13 -3.48 -38.89
C ALA A 27 -15.74 -3.49 -37.41
N ALA A 28 -14.73 -4.27 -37.05
CA ALA A 28 -14.01 -4.06 -35.81
C ALA A 28 -13.28 -2.72 -35.98
N ALA A 29 -13.94 -1.62 -35.60
CA ALA A 29 -13.24 -0.42 -35.22
C ALA A 29 -12.40 -0.82 -34.01
N ILE A 30 -11.12 -1.10 -34.23
CA ILE A 30 -10.13 -1.00 -33.17
C ILE A 30 -10.24 0.45 -32.74
N ALA A 31 -10.91 0.70 -31.61
CA ALA A 31 -10.72 1.97 -30.93
C ALA A 31 -9.22 2.07 -30.69
N GLU A 32 -8.54 3.00 -31.36
CA GLU A 32 -7.28 3.50 -30.83
C GLU A 32 -7.62 3.96 -29.42
N GLN A 33 -7.22 3.17 -28.42
CA GLN A 33 -7.14 3.68 -27.06
C GLN A 33 -6.06 4.76 -27.13
N HIS A 34 -6.49 6.00 -27.32
CA HIS A 34 -5.62 7.16 -27.26
C HIS A 34 -5.18 7.26 -25.80
N ASP A 35 -4.13 6.51 -25.45
CA ASP A 35 -3.61 6.45 -24.09
C ASP A 35 -3.10 7.84 -23.75
N LEU A 36 -3.81 8.52 -22.85
CA LEU A 36 -3.46 9.85 -22.40
C LEU A 36 -2.03 9.83 -21.85
N PRO A 37 -1.20 10.84 -22.13
CA PRO A 37 0.18 10.85 -21.70
C PRO A 37 0.25 10.81 -20.17
N ILE A 38 0.83 9.75 -19.63
CA ILE A 38 1.01 9.59 -18.17
C ILE A 38 2.37 10.11 -17.69
N ALA A 39 3.36 10.25 -18.58
CA ALA A 39 4.70 10.77 -18.29
C ALA A 39 5.10 11.87 -19.28
N LEU A 40 6.14 12.64 -18.94
CA LEU A 40 6.69 13.67 -19.83
C LEU A 40 7.30 13.05 -21.11
N PRO A 41 7.33 13.80 -22.25
CA PRO A 41 7.94 13.30 -23.48
C PRO A 41 9.38 12.83 -23.28
N GLY A 42 9.68 11.61 -23.75
CA GLY A 42 11.02 11.00 -23.60
C GLY A 42 11.30 10.36 -22.24
N CYS A 43 10.36 10.42 -21.29
CA CYS A 43 10.49 9.79 -19.99
C CYS A 43 9.95 8.36 -19.99
N PRO A 44 10.69 7.38 -19.45
CA PRO A 44 10.17 6.03 -19.26
C PRO A 44 9.01 6.04 -18.26
N ASP A 45 7.91 5.38 -18.63
CA ASP A 45 6.64 5.40 -17.94
C ASP A 45 6.26 4.03 -17.33
N LYS A 46 7.15 3.04 -17.39
CA LYS A 46 6.94 1.70 -16.84
C LYS A 46 8.18 1.11 -16.19
N CYS A 47 7.96 0.34 -15.13
CA CYS A 47 8.96 -0.53 -14.51
C CYS A 47 8.33 -1.92 -14.27
N GLY A 48 8.72 -2.91 -15.08
CA GLY A 48 8.04 -4.20 -15.09
C GLY A 48 6.56 -4.02 -15.46
N ASP A 49 5.67 -4.49 -14.59
CA ASP A 49 4.22 -4.46 -14.81
C ASP A 49 3.54 -3.18 -14.30
N ILE A 50 4.30 -2.24 -13.71
CA ILE A 50 3.71 -1.04 -13.11
C ILE A 50 3.96 0.21 -13.96
N SER A 51 2.93 1.06 -14.04
CA SER A 51 3.03 2.39 -14.64
C SER A 51 3.65 3.39 -13.66
N ILE A 52 4.53 4.25 -14.16
CA ILE A 52 5.25 5.32 -13.45
C ILE A 52 4.81 6.66 -14.05
N PRO A 53 3.66 7.21 -13.63
CA PRO A 53 3.17 8.48 -14.14
C PRO A 53 3.91 9.66 -13.49
N PHE A 54 4.09 10.76 -14.22
CA PHE A 54 4.56 12.01 -13.64
C PHE A 54 3.57 12.48 -12.54
N PRO A 55 4.01 12.99 -11.38
CA PRO A 55 5.33 13.50 -11.05
C PRO A 55 6.37 12.45 -10.64
N PHE A 56 6.04 11.16 -10.67
CA PHE A 56 7.00 10.07 -10.46
C PHE A 56 7.85 9.84 -11.70
N GLY A 57 9.06 9.32 -11.49
CA GLY A 57 9.95 9.04 -12.60
C GLY A 57 11.26 8.40 -12.18
N MET A 58 11.93 7.79 -13.17
CA MET A 58 13.11 6.95 -12.97
C MET A 58 14.42 7.60 -13.44
N LYS A 59 14.34 8.77 -14.08
CA LYS A 59 15.50 9.48 -14.65
C LYS A 59 15.48 10.94 -14.25
N PRO A 60 16.65 11.58 -14.06
CA PRO A 60 16.72 13.03 -13.84
C PRO A 60 15.95 13.78 -14.93
N GLY A 61 15.13 14.75 -14.53
CA GLY A 61 14.23 15.50 -15.43
C GLY A 61 12.88 14.83 -15.70
N CYS A 62 12.67 13.58 -15.25
CA CYS A 62 11.41 12.85 -15.43
C CYS A 62 10.57 12.74 -14.15
N PHE A 63 10.98 13.39 -13.07
CA PHE A 63 10.25 13.40 -11.80
C PHE A 63 10.34 14.78 -11.14
N ARG A 64 9.42 15.06 -10.21
CA ARG A 64 9.58 16.16 -9.26
C ARG A 64 10.37 15.69 -8.03
N GLU A 65 11.07 16.60 -7.37
CA GLU A 65 11.86 16.27 -6.18
C GLU A 65 11.02 15.49 -5.14
N GLY A 66 11.59 14.39 -4.62
CA GLY A 66 10.92 13.48 -3.70
C GLY A 66 10.04 12.41 -4.34
N PHE A 67 9.72 12.50 -5.64
CA PHE A 67 8.92 11.51 -6.38
C PHE A 67 9.75 10.50 -7.19
N GLN A 68 11.06 10.43 -6.93
CA GLN A 68 11.92 9.51 -7.65
C GLN A 68 11.55 8.05 -7.40
N VAL A 69 11.67 7.24 -8.45
CA VAL A 69 11.45 5.79 -8.43
C VAL A 69 12.70 5.08 -8.91
N THR A 70 13.17 4.11 -8.12
CA THR A 70 14.23 3.19 -8.55
C THR A 70 13.59 1.96 -9.18
N CYS A 71 13.95 1.65 -10.43
CA CYS A 71 13.54 0.41 -11.09
C CYS A 71 14.69 -0.60 -11.04
N ASP A 72 14.55 -1.62 -10.19
CA ASP A 72 15.54 -2.67 -10.04
C ASP A 72 15.35 -3.76 -11.10
N GLN A 73 16.27 -3.77 -12.05
CA GLN A 73 16.31 -4.70 -13.19
C GLN A 73 16.85 -6.09 -12.81
N SER A 74 17.33 -6.28 -11.57
CA SER A 74 17.81 -7.60 -11.11
C SER A 74 16.68 -8.60 -10.86
N PHE A 75 15.43 -8.12 -10.78
CA PHE A 75 14.24 -8.95 -10.64
C PHE A 75 13.59 -9.24 -11.99
N GLN A 76 12.89 -10.37 -12.08
CA GLN A 76 12.04 -10.74 -13.22
C GLN A 76 10.60 -10.98 -12.74
N PRO A 77 9.63 -10.14 -13.13
CA PRO A 77 9.81 -8.84 -13.82
C PRO A 77 10.54 -7.79 -12.94
N PRO A 78 11.09 -6.71 -13.53
CA PRO A 78 11.70 -5.60 -12.79
C PRO A 78 10.76 -5.02 -11.72
N ARG A 79 11.33 -4.57 -10.61
CA ARG A 79 10.55 -4.07 -9.45
C ARG A 79 10.83 -2.61 -9.19
N ALA A 80 9.79 -1.85 -8.90
CA ALA A 80 9.88 -0.43 -8.61
C ALA A 80 9.89 -0.15 -7.10
N PHE A 81 10.68 0.83 -6.69
CA PHE A 81 10.84 1.23 -5.30
C PHE A 81 10.79 2.75 -5.16
N LEU A 82 10.20 3.23 -4.06
CA LEU A 82 10.15 4.65 -3.72
C LEU A 82 11.54 5.17 -3.31
N GLY A 83 12.01 6.19 -4.03
CA GLY A 83 13.25 6.93 -3.79
C GLY A 83 14.48 6.31 -4.46
N GLU A 84 15.65 6.89 -4.16
CA GLU A 84 16.99 6.50 -4.63
C GLU A 84 17.77 5.68 -3.57
N GLY A 85 18.76 4.90 -4.01
CA GLY A 85 19.63 4.10 -3.12
C GLY A 85 20.58 4.92 -2.23
N ASP A 86 20.66 6.24 -2.41
CA ASP A 86 21.61 7.14 -1.73
C ASP A 86 21.25 7.48 -0.27
N GLY A 87 20.08 7.02 0.20
CA GLY A 87 19.62 7.20 1.57
C GLY A 87 18.57 8.30 1.77
N ARG A 88 18.16 9.03 0.72
CA ARG A 88 17.11 10.07 0.74
C ARG A 88 15.68 9.55 0.50
N SER A 89 15.40 8.32 0.94
CA SER A 89 14.28 7.54 0.41
C SER A 89 13.41 6.91 1.48
N ALA A 90 12.19 6.53 1.09
CA ALA A 90 11.32 5.70 1.90
C ALA A 90 12.02 4.36 2.19
N LYS A 91 12.00 3.93 3.45
CA LYS A 91 12.66 2.70 3.90
C LYS A 91 11.73 1.83 4.73
N LYS A 92 11.85 0.53 4.53
CA LYS A 92 11.37 -0.52 5.42
C LYS A 92 12.53 -1.01 6.28
N LEU A 93 12.46 -0.73 7.57
CA LEU A 93 13.40 -1.22 8.57
C LEU A 93 12.81 -2.39 9.35
N THR A 94 13.69 -3.28 9.79
CA THR A 94 13.34 -4.42 10.64
C THR A 94 14.30 -4.47 11.80
N LEU A 95 13.76 -4.43 13.01
CA LEU A 95 14.50 -4.71 14.23
C LEU A 95 14.22 -6.15 14.67
N TYR A 96 15.29 -6.92 14.83
CA TYR A 96 15.26 -8.25 15.41
C TYR A 96 15.54 -8.19 16.91
N SER A 97 14.77 -8.92 17.70
CA SER A 97 15.09 -9.12 19.12
C SER A 97 14.68 -10.51 19.56
N TYR A 98 15.52 -11.14 20.37
CA TYR A 98 15.12 -12.33 21.11
C TYR A 98 14.39 -11.89 22.37
N PHE A 99 13.30 -12.57 22.69
CA PHE A 99 12.60 -12.36 23.95
C PHE A 99 12.64 -13.63 24.80
N SER A 100 12.64 -13.45 26.11
CA SER A 100 12.42 -14.52 27.08
C SER A 100 11.46 -14.03 28.16
N VAL A 101 10.61 -14.93 28.65
CA VAL A 101 9.58 -14.68 29.65
C VAL A 101 9.95 -15.44 30.92
N SER A 102 10.09 -14.73 32.03
CA SER A 102 10.36 -15.35 33.33
C SER A 102 9.11 -16.04 33.88
N LYS A 103 9.28 -16.89 34.91
CA LYS A 103 8.14 -17.48 35.65
C LYS A 103 7.20 -16.44 36.29
N THR A 104 7.68 -15.21 36.49
CA THR A 104 6.89 -14.09 37.05
C THR A 104 6.25 -13.22 35.96
N GLY A 105 6.29 -13.64 34.70
CA GLY A 105 5.73 -12.89 33.56
C GLY A 105 6.59 -11.71 33.09
N LYS A 106 7.84 -11.59 33.56
CA LYS A 106 8.73 -10.50 33.14
C LYS A 106 9.38 -10.82 31.80
N ILE A 107 9.19 -9.95 30.82
CA ILE A 107 9.81 -10.05 29.50
C ILE A 107 11.23 -9.45 29.56
N SER A 108 12.21 -10.18 29.02
CA SER A 108 13.57 -9.70 28.79
C SER A 108 13.86 -9.71 27.30
N LEU A 109 14.32 -8.58 26.76
CA LEU A 109 14.67 -8.42 25.34
C LEU A 109 16.19 -8.44 25.17
N GLN A 110 16.67 -9.24 24.22
CA GLN A 110 18.07 -9.32 23.83
C GLN A 110 18.21 -8.99 22.34
N TYR A 111 19.03 -7.99 22.03
CA TYR A 111 19.26 -7.56 20.65
C TYR A 111 20.53 -8.21 20.10
N PRO A 112 20.47 -8.96 18.99
CA PRO A 112 21.67 -9.52 18.37
C PRO A 112 22.58 -8.41 17.82
N LYS A 113 23.86 -8.73 17.60
CA LYS A 113 24.74 -7.88 16.80
C LYS A 113 24.15 -7.79 15.37
N ASN A 114 24.07 -6.58 14.81
CA ASN A 114 23.39 -6.28 13.53
C ASN A 114 21.90 -6.64 13.53
N ASN A 115 21.18 -6.23 14.58
CA ASN A 115 19.74 -6.44 14.71
C ASN A 115 18.86 -5.60 13.77
N LEU A 116 19.45 -4.82 12.86
CA LEU A 116 18.73 -3.90 11.97
C LEU A 116 18.96 -4.31 10.51
N SER A 117 17.88 -4.57 9.77
CA SER A 117 17.93 -4.69 8.32
C SER A 117 17.07 -3.61 7.65
N ALA A 118 17.58 -2.99 6.59
CA ALA A 118 16.90 -1.96 5.82
C ALA A 118 16.66 -2.41 4.37
N SER A 119 15.53 -2.01 3.81
CA SER A 119 15.17 -2.22 2.40
C SER A 119 14.37 -1.02 1.91
N LEU A 120 14.30 -0.80 0.60
CA LEU A 120 13.44 0.25 0.03
C LEU A 120 11.97 -0.17 0.09
N VAL A 121 11.07 0.82 0.01
CA VAL A 121 9.63 0.59 -0.05
C VAL A 121 9.24 0.26 -1.49
N GLU A 122 8.82 -0.98 -1.72
CA GLU A 122 8.45 -1.50 -3.03
C GLU A 122 7.05 -1.04 -3.44
N LEU A 123 6.90 -0.51 -4.65
CA LEU A 123 5.62 -0.04 -5.21
C LEU A 123 4.78 -1.18 -5.78
N ILE A 124 3.47 -1.01 -5.69
CA ILE A 124 2.45 -1.90 -6.27
C ILE A 124 1.79 -1.18 -7.44
N ASP A 125 1.27 0.02 -7.21
CA ASP A 125 0.64 0.86 -8.24
C ASP A 125 0.64 2.33 -7.80
N ILE A 126 0.42 3.23 -8.78
CA ILE A 126 0.31 4.68 -8.57
C ILE A 126 -0.96 5.16 -9.26
N SER A 127 -1.77 5.94 -8.55
CA SER A 127 -2.97 6.58 -9.08
C SER A 127 -2.90 8.09 -8.94
N VAL A 128 -2.61 8.78 -10.04
CA VAL A 128 -2.61 10.24 -10.10
C VAL A 128 -4.00 10.82 -9.85
N ALA A 129 -5.04 10.22 -10.41
CA ALA A 129 -6.42 10.65 -10.21
C ALA A 129 -6.83 10.64 -8.72
N LYS A 130 -6.31 9.69 -7.92
CA LYS A 130 -6.60 9.57 -6.48
C LYS A 130 -5.58 10.29 -5.60
N ASN A 131 -4.43 10.67 -6.14
CA ASN A 131 -3.27 11.17 -5.40
C ASN A 131 -2.74 10.14 -4.38
N GLU A 132 -2.80 8.87 -4.76
CA GLU A 132 -2.44 7.74 -3.92
C GLU A 132 -1.41 6.85 -4.63
N ALA A 133 -0.52 6.25 -3.86
CA ALA A 133 0.30 5.13 -4.30
C ALA A 133 0.12 3.96 -3.35
N ARG A 134 0.13 2.75 -3.90
CA ARG A 134 0.17 1.51 -3.12
C ARG A 134 1.59 0.98 -3.08
N ALA A 135 1.99 0.49 -1.92
CA ALA A 135 3.30 -0.11 -1.72
C ALA A 135 3.23 -1.31 -0.78
N TYR A 136 4.27 -2.13 -0.76
CA TYR A 136 4.40 -3.22 0.21
C TYR A 136 4.90 -2.72 1.56
N GLY A 137 3.95 -2.64 2.50
CA GLY A 137 4.14 -2.33 3.90
C GLY A 137 4.71 -3.52 4.66
N ALA A 138 5.25 -3.22 5.84
CA ALA A 138 6.00 -4.19 6.61
C ALA A 138 5.12 -4.95 7.60
N VAL A 139 5.39 -6.25 7.77
CA VAL A 139 4.66 -7.14 8.70
C VAL A 139 5.54 -7.47 9.89
N ALA A 140 5.10 -7.06 11.08
CA ALA A 140 5.73 -7.36 12.36
C ALA A 140 5.31 -8.75 12.83
N SER A 141 6.15 -9.41 13.61
CA SER A 141 5.85 -10.75 14.13
C SER A 141 6.55 -11.03 15.43
N ALA A 142 5.91 -11.75 16.34
CA ALA A 142 6.55 -12.37 17.50
C ALA A 142 6.26 -13.86 17.47
N CYS A 143 7.32 -14.67 17.39
CA CYS A 143 7.24 -16.11 17.25
C CYS A 143 8.01 -16.82 18.36
N SER A 144 7.32 -17.68 19.10
CA SER A 144 7.89 -18.58 20.11
C SER A 144 8.77 -19.64 19.43
N MET A 145 10.00 -19.77 19.94
CA MET A 145 10.90 -20.89 19.61
C MET A 145 10.77 -22.03 20.62
N ASN A 146 10.32 -21.70 21.84
CA ASN A 146 9.87 -22.62 22.87
C ASN A 146 8.81 -21.92 23.74
N ALA A 147 8.34 -22.57 24.80
CA ALA A 147 7.28 -22.04 25.65
C ALA A 147 7.60 -20.70 26.33
N THR A 148 8.87 -20.37 26.52
CA THR A 148 9.32 -19.20 27.30
C THR A 148 10.13 -18.20 26.49
N ALA A 149 10.58 -18.53 25.28
CA ALA A 149 11.47 -17.69 24.51
C ALA A 149 11.15 -17.75 23.01
N GLY A 150 11.52 -16.69 22.31
CA GLY A 150 11.28 -16.58 20.89
C GLY A 150 11.98 -15.40 20.24
N LEU A 151 11.58 -15.14 19.01
CA LEU A 151 12.09 -14.07 18.16
C LEU A 151 10.97 -13.08 17.85
N SER A 152 11.23 -11.80 18.08
CA SER A 152 10.40 -10.69 17.64
C SER A 152 11.06 -9.97 16.46
N LYS A 153 10.22 -9.58 15.50
CA LYS A 153 10.53 -8.75 14.35
C LYS A 153 9.62 -7.53 14.44
N THR A 154 10.16 -6.43 14.95
CA THR A 154 9.51 -5.13 14.85
C THR A 154 9.76 -4.56 13.47
N ARG A 155 8.73 -3.95 12.87
CA ARG A 155 8.88 -3.32 11.55
C ARG A 155 8.57 -1.85 11.61
N ILE A 156 9.33 -1.10 10.83
CA ILE A 156 9.15 0.33 10.67
C ILE A 156 9.10 0.61 9.18
N THR A 157 8.08 1.32 8.73
CA THR A 157 8.04 1.92 7.40
C THR A 157 8.17 3.42 7.57
N THR A 158 9.23 4.02 7.02
CA THR A 158 9.38 5.47 6.91
C THR A 158 9.23 5.89 5.47
N LEU A 159 8.57 7.02 5.23
CA LEU A 159 8.43 7.66 3.93
C LEU A 159 9.40 8.84 3.76
N LEU A 160 10.14 9.17 4.82
CA LEU A 160 11.14 10.24 4.85
C LEU A 160 12.53 9.70 5.15
N ALA A 161 13.54 10.44 4.69
CA ALA A 161 14.93 10.22 5.04
C ALA A 161 15.31 10.87 6.38
N ARG A 162 16.50 10.54 6.89
CA ARG A 162 17.06 11.19 8.08
C ARG A 162 17.39 12.65 7.80
N GLY A 163 17.04 13.51 8.75
CA GLY A 163 17.10 14.96 8.63
C GLY A 163 15.89 15.58 7.93
N MET A 164 14.96 14.78 7.38
CA MET A 164 13.80 15.32 6.67
C MET A 164 12.59 15.52 7.57
N GLY A 165 11.94 16.68 7.44
CA GLY A 165 10.67 16.99 8.10
C GLY A 165 9.44 16.55 7.29
N THR A 166 8.26 16.61 7.92
CA THR A 166 6.95 16.32 7.27
C THR A 166 6.67 17.18 6.04
N ALA A 167 7.21 18.40 6.00
CA ALA A 167 7.07 19.29 4.86
C ALA A 167 8.00 18.93 3.68
N GLU A 168 8.94 18.00 3.85
CA GLU A 168 10.02 17.81 2.86
C GLU A 168 9.81 16.62 1.93
N GLY A 169 9.08 15.59 2.37
CA GLY A 169 8.74 14.46 1.51
C GLY A 169 7.28 14.50 1.07
N PRO A 170 6.98 14.06 -0.16
CA PRO A 170 5.63 14.19 -0.71
C PRO A 170 4.61 13.24 -0.09
N PHE A 171 5.07 12.14 0.53
CA PHE A 171 4.24 11.02 0.95
C PHE A 171 3.82 11.07 2.41
N LEU A 172 2.55 10.73 2.67
CA LEU A 172 2.00 10.48 3.99
C LEU A 172 1.24 9.13 3.99
N VAL A 173 1.25 8.40 5.10
CA VAL A 173 0.41 7.20 5.26
C VAL A 173 -1.04 7.66 5.35
N SER A 174 -1.91 7.07 4.53
CA SER A 174 -3.34 7.41 4.49
C SER A 174 -4.10 6.74 5.65
N PRO A 175 -4.56 7.47 6.68
CA PRO A 175 -5.19 6.84 7.84
C PRO A 175 -6.57 6.25 7.50
N ALA A 176 -7.30 6.88 6.57
CA ALA A 176 -8.63 6.43 6.14
C ALA A 176 -8.58 5.19 5.24
N ARG A 177 -7.46 4.96 4.55
CA ARG A 177 -7.29 3.83 3.63
C ARG A 177 -6.60 2.63 4.24
N ASN A 178 -5.98 2.79 5.41
CA ASN A 178 -5.24 1.74 6.08
C ASN A 178 -5.83 1.40 7.45
N VAL A 179 -5.64 0.15 7.86
CA VAL A 179 -6.10 -0.37 9.15
C VAL A 179 -4.98 -1.16 9.80
N LEU A 180 -4.83 -1.05 11.12
CA LEU A 180 -3.98 -1.95 11.90
C LEU A 180 -4.71 -3.29 12.04
N ILE A 181 -4.04 -4.38 11.74
CA ILE A 181 -4.54 -5.75 11.98
C ILE A 181 -3.50 -6.51 12.81
N GLY A 182 -3.96 -7.20 13.84
CA GLY A 182 -3.18 -8.19 14.60
C GLY A 182 -3.83 -9.55 14.54
N VAL A 183 -3.02 -10.59 14.40
CA VAL A 183 -3.47 -11.98 14.32
C VAL A 183 -2.63 -12.82 15.27
N GLY A 184 -3.32 -13.64 16.08
CA GLY A 184 -2.69 -14.53 17.04
C GLY A 184 -3.60 -14.87 18.23
N LEU A 185 -3.16 -15.86 19.01
CA LEU A 185 -3.90 -16.35 20.18
C LEU A 185 -4.11 -15.26 21.24
N GLU A 186 -3.02 -14.56 21.55
CA GLU A 186 -2.96 -13.41 22.44
C GLU A 186 -2.16 -12.35 21.70
N SER A 187 -2.85 -11.54 20.91
CA SER A 187 -2.23 -10.53 20.06
C SER A 187 -2.68 -9.15 20.52
N MET A 188 -1.72 -8.31 20.90
CA MET A 188 -1.97 -6.91 21.22
C MET A 188 -1.07 -6.03 20.35
N PRO A 189 -1.30 -6.01 19.02
CA PRO A 189 -0.48 -5.21 18.15
C PRO A 189 -0.59 -3.73 18.53
N SER A 190 0.47 -2.99 18.26
CA SER A 190 0.42 -1.55 18.32
C SER A 190 1.07 -0.95 17.10
N VAL A 191 0.52 0.19 16.72
CA VAL A 191 1.13 1.12 15.78
C VAL A 191 1.36 2.43 16.48
N SER A 192 2.59 2.90 16.41
CA SER A 192 2.96 4.24 16.85
C SER A 192 3.47 5.05 15.66
N ARG A 193 3.48 6.37 15.84
CA ARG A 193 4.24 7.25 14.96
C ARG A 193 5.70 6.81 14.97
N PHE A 194 6.37 6.95 13.82
CA PHE A 194 7.82 6.78 13.75
C PHE A 194 8.46 8.04 13.17
N ASP A 195 9.33 8.67 13.97
CA ASP A 195 10.19 9.77 13.52
C ASP A 195 11.61 9.24 13.27
N PHE A 196 12.04 9.31 12.00
CA PHE A 196 13.34 8.83 11.56
C PHE A 196 14.51 9.71 12.05
N ASN A 197 14.24 10.95 12.49
CA ASN A 197 15.25 11.90 12.94
C ASN A 197 15.69 11.64 14.37
N THR A 198 14.72 11.41 15.25
CA THR A 198 14.96 11.13 16.68
C THR A 198 15.26 9.66 16.93
N LEU A 199 14.91 8.76 15.99
CA LEU A 199 15.01 7.31 16.11
C LEU A 199 14.33 6.78 17.40
N ARG A 200 13.37 7.54 17.93
CA ARG A 200 12.67 7.25 19.18
C ARG A 200 11.18 7.51 19.00
N SER A 201 10.41 6.64 19.62
CA SER A 201 9.04 6.95 20.02
C SER A 201 9.11 8.07 21.07
N THR A 202 8.57 9.25 20.77
CA THR A 202 8.52 10.38 21.71
C THR A 202 7.22 10.35 22.52
N GLU A 203 7.17 10.94 23.71
CA GLU A 203 5.97 10.96 24.58
C GLU A 203 4.71 11.55 23.93
N ASP A 204 4.83 12.31 22.84
CA ASP A 204 3.72 12.82 22.00
C ASP A 204 3.20 11.80 20.96
N ASP A 205 3.65 10.54 21.02
CA ASP A 205 3.21 9.50 20.09
C ASP A 205 1.77 9.10 20.34
N TYR A 206 0.95 9.18 19.30
CA TYR A 206 -0.27 8.39 19.30
C TYR A 206 0.13 6.91 19.34
N LEU A 207 -0.54 6.17 20.22
CA LEU A 207 -0.49 4.72 20.26
C LEU A 207 -1.87 4.21 19.90
N VAL A 208 -1.97 3.53 18.76
CA VAL A 208 -3.17 2.77 18.42
C VAL A 208 -2.87 1.31 18.65
N SER A 209 -3.74 0.64 19.39
CA SER A 209 -3.66 -0.79 19.63
C SER A 209 -5.05 -1.42 19.52
N CYS A 210 -5.06 -2.71 19.29
CA CYS A 210 -6.21 -3.58 19.50
C CYS A 210 -5.76 -4.80 20.28
N SER A 211 -6.70 -5.58 20.79
CA SER A 211 -6.39 -6.86 21.42
C SER A 211 -7.25 -7.97 20.83
N SER A 212 -6.64 -9.15 20.77
CA SER A 212 -7.28 -10.41 20.44
C SER A 212 -6.89 -11.43 21.48
N SER A 213 -7.88 -12.11 22.06
CA SER A 213 -7.70 -13.22 23.00
C SER A 213 -8.61 -14.38 22.63
N ILE A 214 -8.11 -15.59 22.85
CA ILE A 214 -8.87 -16.84 22.64
C ILE A 214 -9.03 -17.57 24.00
N MET A 215 -8.56 -16.97 25.10
CA MET A 215 -8.67 -17.56 26.44
C MET A 215 -10.00 -17.17 27.10
N GLY A 216 -10.82 -18.18 27.37
CA GLY A 216 -12.17 -18.04 27.95
C GLY A 216 -13.21 -18.64 27.00
N ASP A 217 -14.22 -19.30 27.55
CA ASP A 217 -15.26 -20.07 26.83
C ASP A 217 -16.23 -19.17 26.01
N LEU A 218 -15.77 -18.00 25.57
CA LEU A 218 -16.54 -16.93 24.96
C LEU A 218 -16.04 -16.71 23.54
N GLN A 219 -16.68 -17.44 22.62
CA GLN A 219 -16.60 -17.34 21.16
C GLN A 219 -15.28 -17.81 20.50
N LEU A 220 -15.43 -18.82 19.65
CA LEU A 220 -14.35 -19.36 18.82
C LEU A 220 -14.01 -18.40 17.67
N PRO A 221 -12.73 -18.35 17.26
CA PRO A 221 -12.33 -17.65 16.04
C PRO A 221 -13.13 -18.14 14.83
N SER A 222 -13.57 -17.22 13.98
CA SER A 222 -14.34 -17.51 12.77
C SER A 222 -13.71 -16.85 11.56
N ASN A 223 -13.71 -17.56 10.43
CA ASN A 223 -13.18 -17.02 9.17
C ASN A 223 -13.91 -15.72 8.81
N GLY A 224 -13.13 -14.71 8.42
CA GLY A 224 -13.60 -13.37 8.07
C GLY A 224 -13.98 -12.45 9.22
N SER A 225 -13.92 -12.92 10.47
CA SER A 225 -14.13 -12.06 11.63
C SER A 225 -12.81 -11.55 12.21
N CYS A 226 -12.72 -10.25 12.50
CA CYS A 226 -11.55 -9.63 13.12
C CYS A 226 -11.94 -8.71 14.28
N SER A 227 -12.71 -9.25 15.22
CA SER A 227 -13.36 -8.51 16.31
C SER A 227 -12.85 -8.88 17.71
N GLY A 228 -11.64 -9.41 17.82
CA GLY A 228 -10.99 -9.73 19.10
C GLY A 228 -10.81 -11.22 19.40
N HIS A 229 -11.20 -12.12 18.49
CA HIS A 229 -11.10 -13.57 18.66
C HIS A 229 -10.15 -14.17 17.61
N GLY A 230 -8.85 -14.21 17.93
CA GLY A 230 -7.77 -14.62 17.02
C GLY A 230 -7.32 -13.54 16.03
N CYS A 231 -8.13 -12.52 15.81
CA CYS A 231 -7.81 -11.35 14.99
C CYS A 231 -8.43 -10.09 15.62
N CYS A 232 -7.69 -8.99 15.62
CA CYS A 232 -8.20 -7.68 15.99
C CYS A 232 -7.80 -6.62 14.96
N GLN A 233 -8.59 -5.55 14.89
CA GLN A 233 -8.29 -4.41 14.04
C GLN A 233 -8.50 -3.07 14.75
N ALA A 234 -7.78 -2.03 14.32
CA ALA A 234 -7.97 -0.67 14.79
C ALA A 234 -7.67 0.37 13.69
N SER A 235 -8.48 1.42 13.64
CA SER A 235 -8.30 2.54 12.71
C SER A 235 -7.11 3.41 13.10
N LEU A 236 -6.38 3.92 12.11
CA LEU A 236 -5.29 4.88 12.33
C LEU A 236 -5.86 6.28 12.65
N PRO A 237 -5.15 7.11 13.43
CA PRO A 237 -5.65 8.43 13.79
C PRO A 237 -5.45 9.43 12.65
N GLU A 238 -6.49 10.22 12.38
CA GLU A 238 -6.47 11.23 11.31
C GLU A 238 -5.82 12.57 11.72
N ARG A 239 -5.66 12.81 13.03
CA ARG A 239 -5.29 14.14 13.54
C ARG A 239 -3.87 14.60 13.19
N HIS A 240 -2.95 13.68 12.89
CA HIS A 240 -1.55 14.00 12.68
C HIS A 240 -1.01 13.37 11.40
N PRO A 241 -0.24 14.12 10.58
CA PRO A 241 0.43 13.56 9.40
C PRO A 241 1.38 12.42 9.77
N LEU A 242 1.20 11.28 9.10
CA LEU A 242 1.96 10.07 9.33
C LEU A 242 3.04 9.92 8.26
N THR A 243 4.27 10.28 8.59
CA THR A 243 5.43 10.11 7.70
C THR A 243 6.09 8.74 7.84
N GLY A 244 5.66 7.97 8.82
CA GLY A 244 6.14 6.63 9.08
C GLY A 244 5.36 5.98 10.21
N VAL A 245 5.32 4.65 10.19
CA VAL A 245 4.64 3.83 11.17
C VAL A 245 5.57 2.75 11.69
N MET A 246 5.56 2.57 13.01
CA MET A 246 6.22 1.45 13.67
C MET A 246 5.16 0.46 14.11
N VAL A 247 5.22 -0.75 13.57
CA VAL A 247 4.31 -1.83 13.92
C VAL A 247 5.04 -2.81 14.83
N THR A 248 4.44 -3.05 15.98
CA THR A 248 4.95 -3.98 16.99
C THR A 248 3.84 -4.96 17.36
N THR A 249 4.22 -6.21 17.60
CA THR A 249 3.37 -7.14 18.35
C THR A 249 4.21 -7.62 19.53
N PRO A 250 3.85 -7.24 20.77
CA PRO A 250 4.61 -7.65 21.93
C PRO A 250 4.56 -9.19 22.04
N PRO A 251 5.62 -9.82 22.54
CA PRO A 251 5.56 -11.22 22.91
C PRO A 251 4.46 -11.43 23.95
N ASN A 252 3.78 -12.57 23.90
CA ASN A 252 2.83 -12.94 24.94
C ASN A 252 3.52 -12.93 26.32
N THR A 253 2.90 -12.29 27.31
CA THR A 253 3.40 -12.26 28.70
C THR A 253 3.19 -13.60 29.41
N LEU A 254 2.34 -14.46 28.84
CA LEU A 254 2.13 -15.84 29.27
C LEU A 254 3.04 -16.78 28.48
N ASN A 255 3.48 -17.86 29.16
CA ASN A 255 4.22 -18.94 28.51
C ASN A 255 3.36 -19.53 27.37
N ASN A 256 3.88 -19.53 26.15
CA ASN A 256 3.17 -20.11 25.01
C ASN A 256 3.31 -21.64 25.04
N THR A 257 2.47 -22.31 25.82
CA THR A 257 2.44 -23.79 25.88
C THR A 257 2.07 -24.41 24.53
N MET A 258 1.37 -23.67 23.66
CA MET A 258 0.98 -24.09 22.31
C MET A 258 2.00 -23.69 21.23
N TRP A 259 3.26 -23.39 21.60
CA TRP A 259 4.27 -22.93 20.63
C TRP A 259 4.52 -23.91 19.47
N MET A 260 4.28 -25.21 19.64
CA MET A 260 4.47 -26.20 18.57
C MET A 260 3.39 -26.07 17.48
N THR A 261 2.17 -25.70 17.85
CA THR A 261 1.02 -25.60 16.94
C THR A 261 0.73 -24.16 16.53
N ASN A 262 0.96 -23.20 17.41
CA ASN A 262 0.63 -21.78 17.27
C ASN A 262 1.81 -20.90 17.73
N PRO A 263 2.99 -21.00 17.09
CA PRO A 263 4.19 -20.30 17.53
C PRO A 263 4.09 -18.78 17.35
N CYS A 264 3.36 -18.29 16.37
CA CYS A 264 3.50 -16.93 15.87
C CYS A 264 2.26 -16.07 16.06
N THR A 265 2.51 -14.81 16.41
CA THR A 265 1.58 -13.69 16.22
C THR A 265 2.19 -12.75 15.18
N PHE A 266 1.35 -12.10 14.38
CA PHE A 266 1.81 -11.08 13.44
C PHE A 266 0.87 -9.89 13.39
N ALA A 267 1.43 -8.75 12.99
CA ALA A 267 0.74 -7.48 12.94
C ALA A 267 1.15 -6.70 11.70
N MET A 268 0.22 -5.93 11.16
CA MET A 268 0.44 -5.17 9.93
C MET A 268 -0.45 -3.95 9.86
N VAL A 269 0.04 -2.90 9.20
CA VAL A 269 -0.80 -1.82 8.68
C VAL A 269 -1.02 -2.13 7.20
N VAL A 270 -2.29 -2.26 6.81
CA VAL A 270 -2.68 -2.77 5.50
C VAL A 270 -3.85 -1.98 4.94
N GLU A 271 -3.99 -1.94 3.62
CA GLU A 271 -5.15 -1.36 2.95
C GLU A 271 -6.44 -2.02 3.45
N HIS A 272 -7.45 -1.19 3.71
CA HIS A 272 -8.77 -1.65 4.15
C HIS A 272 -9.33 -2.69 3.19
N SER A 273 -9.99 -3.72 3.73
CA SER A 273 -10.60 -4.83 2.98
C SER A 273 -9.63 -5.75 2.23
N TRP A 274 -8.32 -5.51 2.22
CA TRP A 274 -7.37 -6.40 1.54
C TRP A 274 -7.17 -7.72 2.29
N TYR A 275 -7.13 -7.67 3.63
CA TYR A 275 -6.92 -8.85 4.45
C TYR A 275 -8.24 -9.47 4.89
N ASN A 276 -8.37 -10.79 4.68
CA ASN A 276 -9.45 -11.59 5.19
C ASN A 276 -8.90 -12.63 6.16
N PHE A 277 -9.35 -12.61 7.41
CA PHE A 277 -8.85 -13.51 8.45
C PHE A 277 -9.26 -14.96 8.18
N SER A 278 -8.31 -15.89 8.29
CA SER A 278 -8.58 -17.33 8.32
C SER A 278 -8.14 -17.90 9.65
N THR A 279 -8.93 -18.82 10.22
CA THR A 279 -8.55 -19.57 11.43
C THR A 279 -7.24 -20.34 11.23
N ALA A 280 -6.92 -20.72 10.00
CA ALA A 280 -5.63 -21.33 9.64
C ALA A 280 -4.43 -20.43 9.97
N ASP A 281 -4.62 -19.10 10.01
CA ASP A 281 -3.57 -18.12 10.29
C ASP A 281 -3.12 -18.11 11.75
N LEU A 282 -3.86 -18.79 12.62
CA LEU A 282 -3.48 -19.00 14.00
C LEU A 282 -2.44 -20.11 14.13
N TYR A 283 -2.30 -20.99 13.13
CA TYR A 283 -1.51 -22.21 13.22
C TYR A 283 -0.22 -22.14 12.39
N GLY A 284 0.80 -22.84 12.87
CA GLY A 284 2.10 -22.96 12.21
C GLY A 284 2.93 -21.67 12.25
N ASN A 285 4.05 -21.70 11.52
CA ASN A 285 4.96 -20.57 11.45
C ASN A 285 4.53 -19.57 10.37
N THR A 286 3.83 -18.51 10.80
CA THR A 286 3.35 -17.44 9.92
C THR A 286 4.35 -16.30 9.72
N SER A 287 5.58 -16.39 10.25
CA SER A 287 6.59 -15.31 10.20
C SER A 287 7.00 -14.86 8.80
N ASN A 288 6.78 -15.71 7.79
CA ASN A 288 7.10 -15.46 6.39
C ASN A 288 5.85 -15.58 5.48
N LYS A 289 4.63 -15.52 6.04
CA LYS A 289 3.37 -15.58 5.26
C LYS A 289 3.33 -14.50 4.16
N PHE A 290 3.87 -13.33 4.45
CA PHE A 290 3.92 -12.18 3.54
C PHE A 290 5.38 -11.78 3.26
N PRO A 291 6.09 -12.48 2.37
CA PRO A 291 7.53 -12.28 2.19
C PRO A 291 7.88 -10.91 1.59
N ARG A 292 7.05 -10.37 0.69
CA ARG A 292 7.21 -9.01 0.14
C ARG A 292 6.67 -7.94 1.09
N GLY A 293 5.65 -8.28 1.86
CA GLY A 293 4.88 -7.37 2.69
C GLY A 293 3.40 -7.46 2.36
N VAL A 294 2.62 -6.50 2.85
CA VAL A 294 1.19 -6.35 2.55
C VAL A 294 0.92 -4.98 1.94
N PRO A 295 -0.07 -4.81 1.07
CA PRO A 295 -0.34 -3.50 0.47
C PRO A 295 -0.75 -2.51 1.55
N PHE A 296 -0.15 -1.32 1.52
CA PHE A 296 -0.62 -0.17 2.26
C PHE A 296 -0.65 1.04 1.32
N VAL A 297 -1.53 1.99 1.63
CA VAL A 297 -1.79 3.18 0.80
C VAL A 297 -1.06 4.39 1.37
N VAL A 298 -0.37 5.12 0.51
CA VAL A 298 0.20 6.43 0.83
C VAL A 298 -0.44 7.51 -0.03
N ASP A 299 -0.76 8.63 0.59
CA ASP A 299 -1.21 9.83 -0.11
C ASP A 299 0.02 10.64 -0.51
N PHE A 300 0.02 11.24 -1.70
CA PHE A 300 1.08 12.14 -2.14
C PHE A 300 0.55 13.53 -2.47
N ALA A 301 1.39 14.54 -2.25
CA ALA A 301 1.08 15.92 -2.61
C ALA A 301 2.35 16.72 -2.86
N ILE A 302 2.20 17.90 -3.46
CA ILE A 302 3.26 18.90 -3.57
C ILE A 302 3.33 19.64 -2.23
N ARG A 303 4.46 19.51 -1.54
CA ARG A 303 4.66 20.05 -0.18
C ARG A 303 5.36 21.41 -0.23
N LYS A 304 5.39 22.10 0.92
CA LYS A 304 5.95 23.47 1.12
C LYS A 304 5.27 24.57 0.30
N ALA A 305 4.11 24.30 -0.28
CA ALA A 305 3.36 25.26 -1.07
C ALA A 305 1.86 25.07 -0.87
N ARG A 306 1.09 26.09 -1.25
CA ARG A 306 -0.37 26.08 -1.31
C ARG A 306 -0.81 26.42 -2.73
N CYS A 307 -2.08 26.23 -3.02
CA CYS A 307 -2.64 26.73 -4.27
C CYS A 307 -2.44 28.25 -4.39
N PRO A 308 -2.02 28.75 -5.56
CA PRO A 308 -1.96 30.19 -5.81
C PRO A 308 -3.37 30.79 -5.72
N ALA A 309 -3.46 32.04 -5.26
CA ALA A 309 -4.71 32.78 -5.31
C ALA A 309 -5.12 33.05 -6.77
N GLU A 310 -6.43 33.12 -7.03
CA GLU A 310 -6.99 33.22 -8.39
C GLU A 310 -6.51 34.47 -9.17
N ASP A 311 -6.09 35.52 -8.44
CA ASP A 311 -5.61 36.79 -8.95
C ASP A 311 -4.07 36.88 -9.05
N GLN A 312 -3.34 35.83 -8.66
CA GLN A 312 -1.88 35.80 -8.66
C GLN A 312 -1.33 34.88 -9.75
N GLN A 313 -0.23 35.30 -10.38
CA GLN A 313 0.52 34.42 -11.27
C GLN A 313 1.07 33.23 -10.47
N PRO A 314 0.90 31.99 -10.95
CA PRO A 314 1.46 30.82 -10.30
C PRO A 314 2.99 30.95 -10.16
N PRO A 315 3.58 30.41 -9.08
CA PRO A 315 5.02 30.39 -8.93
C PRO A 315 5.69 29.59 -10.07
N LEU A 316 6.96 29.88 -10.35
CA LEU A 316 7.73 29.23 -11.43
C LEU A 316 7.76 27.70 -11.32
N ASP A 317 7.68 27.15 -10.11
CA ASP A 317 7.70 25.73 -9.83
C ASP A 317 6.29 25.12 -9.65
N TYR A 318 5.23 25.83 -10.03
CA TYR A 318 3.85 25.35 -9.91
C TYR A 318 3.65 24.01 -10.62
N ALA A 319 2.96 23.07 -9.96
CA ALA A 319 2.93 21.67 -10.40
C ALA A 319 1.75 21.33 -11.32
N CYS A 320 0.65 22.08 -11.27
CA CYS A 320 -0.52 21.81 -12.08
C CYS A 320 -0.34 22.53 -13.43
N THR A 321 0.28 21.84 -14.39
CA THR A 321 0.72 22.43 -15.66
C THR A 321 -0.28 22.21 -16.80
N SER A 322 -1.26 21.34 -16.61
CA SER A 322 -2.32 21.10 -17.60
C SER A 322 -3.35 22.25 -17.60
N GLY A 323 -3.76 22.72 -18.78
CA GLY A 323 -4.75 23.80 -18.90
C GLY A 323 -6.12 23.45 -18.33
N ASN A 324 -6.55 22.19 -18.49
CA ASN A 324 -7.82 21.68 -17.95
C ASN A 324 -7.62 21.04 -16.57
N SER A 325 -6.84 21.69 -15.70
CA SER A 325 -6.61 21.23 -14.33
C SER A 325 -6.87 22.31 -13.30
N SER A 326 -7.12 21.88 -12.07
CA SER A 326 -7.30 22.70 -10.88
C SER A 326 -6.36 22.25 -9.77
N CYS A 327 -6.09 23.17 -8.85
CA CYS A 327 -5.35 22.92 -7.63
C CYS A 327 -6.30 22.75 -6.45
N ALA A 328 -6.00 21.82 -5.55
CA ALA A 328 -6.70 21.68 -4.28
C ALA A 328 -5.71 21.58 -3.11
N ASP A 329 -5.89 22.44 -2.11
CA ASP A 329 -5.09 22.41 -0.89
C ASP A 329 -5.38 21.13 -0.08
N VAL A 330 -4.32 20.58 0.49
CA VAL A 330 -4.35 19.42 1.40
C VAL A 330 -3.47 19.72 2.62
N THR A 331 -3.47 18.83 3.62
CA THR A 331 -2.63 18.99 4.80
C THR A 331 -1.16 19.18 4.40
N ASN A 332 -0.58 20.35 4.69
CA ASN A 332 0.80 20.70 4.37
C ASN A 332 1.18 20.62 2.87
N GLY A 333 0.27 20.93 1.96
CA GLY A 333 0.56 20.94 0.53
C GLY A 333 -0.65 21.20 -0.36
N TYR A 334 -0.50 20.91 -1.64
CA TYR A 334 -1.61 20.85 -2.59
C TYR A 334 -1.46 19.70 -3.57
N ILE A 335 -2.56 19.33 -4.20
CA ILE A 335 -2.65 18.33 -5.27
C ILE A 335 -3.21 18.96 -6.54
N CYS A 336 -2.96 18.33 -7.68
CA CYS A 336 -3.51 18.74 -8.96
C CYS A 336 -4.60 17.76 -9.39
N LYS A 337 -5.71 18.27 -9.90
CA LYS A 337 -6.85 17.46 -10.39
C LYS A 337 -7.23 17.91 -11.79
N CYS A 338 -7.56 16.98 -12.67
CA CYS A 338 -8.26 17.38 -13.90
C CYS A 338 -9.62 17.99 -13.54
N LEU A 339 -10.08 18.94 -14.35
CA LEU A 339 -11.40 19.53 -14.20
C LEU A 339 -12.49 18.48 -14.44
N GLU A 340 -13.71 18.79 -14.02
CA GLU A 340 -14.85 17.92 -14.27
C GLU A 340 -14.99 17.61 -15.78
N HIS A 341 -15.24 16.35 -16.11
CA HIS A 341 -15.29 15.80 -17.48
C HIS A 341 -13.96 15.67 -18.23
N TYR A 342 -12.82 16.00 -17.61
CA TYR A 342 -11.49 15.76 -18.18
C TYR A 342 -10.79 14.59 -17.49
N GLU A 343 -10.07 13.78 -18.25
CA GLU A 343 -9.27 12.67 -17.75
C GLU A 343 -7.79 12.84 -18.10
N GLY A 344 -6.92 12.13 -17.37
CA GLY A 344 -5.48 12.09 -17.63
C GLY A 344 -4.62 12.59 -16.49
N ASN A 345 -3.53 13.29 -16.81
CA ASN A 345 -2.51 13.68 -15.85
C ASN A 345 -2.41 15.22 -15.71
N PRO A 346 -2.88 15.82 -14.60
CA PRO A 346 -2.85 17.27 -14.41
C PRO A 346 -1.45 17.84 -14.18
N TYR A 347 -0.45 17.00 -13.93
CA TYR A 347 0.94 17.42 -13.73
C TYR A 347 1.71 17.57 -15.06
N ILE A 348 1.11 17.22 -16.19
CA ILE A 348 1.72 17.27 -17.53
C ILE A 348 1.04 18.36 -18.38
N PRO A 349 1.80 19.15 -19.16
CA PRO A 349 1.20 20.09 -20.12
C PRO A 349 0.28 19.37 -21.11
N ASN A 350 -0.95 19.87 -21.25
CA ASN A 350 -2.02 19.24 -22.05
C ASN A 350 -2.34 17.78 -21.64
N GLY A 351 -2.09 17.42 -20.39
CA GLY A 351 -2.30 16.05 -19.89
C GLY A 351 -3.74 15.75 -19.45
N CYS A 352 -4.59 16.77 -19.26
CA CYS A 352 -6.02 16.60 -19.02
C CYS A 352 -6.79 16.90 -20.33
N GLN A 353 -7.43 15.90 -20.92
CA GLN A 353 -8.09 16.01 -22.23
C GLN A 353 -9.53 15.51 -22.19
#